data_AF-A0AAX4KYU5-F1
#
_entry.id   AF-A0AAX4KYU5-F1
#
_cell.length_a   1.000
_cell.length_b   1.000
_cell.length_c   1.000
_cell.angle_alpha   90.00
_cell.angle_beta   90.00
_cell.angle_gamma   90.00
#
_symmetry.space_group_name_H-M   'P 1'
#
loop_
_entity.id
_entity.type
_entity.pdbx_description
1 polymer ?
#
loop_
_entity_poly.entity_id
_entity_poly.type
_entity_poly.pdbx_seq_one_letter_code
_entity_poly.pdbx_strand_id
1 'polypeptide(L)'
;MIKVKRVYEPIERDDGIRVLVDRLWPRGIRKDQIDLWLRDLAPSEELRKWYNHDESKWEEFKRKYFEELSKNPKIDVLLQLIKKGGNITLLYASKSPYNNAVALKEFIEKILKVQ
;
A
#
# COMPACT_ATOMS: atom_id res chain seq x y z
N MET A 1 4.75 -2.79 -13.56
CA MET A 1 4.63 -1.38 -13.10
C MET A 1 3.86 -1.36 -11.78
N ILE A 2 4.22 -0.50 -10.83
CA ILE A 2 3.49 -0.35 -9.56
C ILE A 2 2.74 0.98 -9.58
N LYS A 3 1.42 0.92 -9.39
CA LYS A 3 0.53 2.08 -9.30
C LYS A 3 -0.10 2.18 -7.91
N VAL A 4 -0.60 3.36 -7.59
CA VAL A 4 -1.45 3.59 -6.41
C VAL A 4 -2.75 4.20 -6.89
N LYS A 5 -3.88 3.75 -6.34
CA LYS A 5 -5.20 4.23 -6.73
C LYS A 5 -6.15 4.16 -5.55
N ARG A 6 -7.04 5.14 -5.42
CA ARG A 6 -8.11 5.05 -4.42
C ARG A 6 -9.06 3.94 -4.83
N VAL A 7 -9.47 3.12 -3.87
CA VAL A 7 -10.39 2.00 -4.09
C VAL A 7 -11.75 2.42 -4.67
N TYR A 8 -12.12 3.69 -4.47
CA TYR A 8 -13.37 4.28 -4.96
C TYR A 8 -13.30 4.80 -6.40
N GLU A 9 -12.11 4.82 -7.00
CA GLU A 9 -11.95 5.20 -8.40
C GLU A 9 -12.39 4.05 -9.32
N PRO A 10 -12.89 4.35 -10.54
CA PRO A 10 -13.30 3.33 -11.50
C PRO A 10 -12.21 2.29 -11.77
N ILE A 11 -12.61 1.03 -11.95
CA ILE A 11 -11.68 -0.04 -12.33
C ILE A 11 -11.27 0.17 -13.79
N GLU A 12 -9.97 0.13 -14.06
CA GLU A 12 -9.41 0.31 -15.41
C GLU A 12 -8.65 -0.94 -15.85
N ARG A 13 -8.61 -1.19 -17.16
CA ARG A 13 -7.99 -2.40 -17.73
C ARG A 13 -6.50 -2.50 -17.42
N ASP A 14 -5.84 -1.37 -17.23
CA ASP A 14 -4.42 -1.26 -16.94
C ASP A 14 -4.10 -1.25 -15.43
N ASP A 15 -5.11 -1.42 -14.55
CA ASP A 15 -4.90 -1.60 -13.11
C ASP A 15 -4.13 -2.90 -12.82
N GLY A 16 -4.29 -3.93 -13.67
CA GLY A 16 -3.72 -5.25 -13.45
C GLY A 16 -4.23 -5.87 -12.14
N ILE A 17 -3.33 -6.44 -11.33
CA ILE A 17 -3.69 -7.02 -10.03
C ILE A 17 -3.96 -5.91 -9.03
N ARG A 18 -5.17 -5.88 -8.49
CA ARG A 18 -5.65 -4.87 -7.54
C ARG A 18 -5.50 -5.36 -6.11
N VAL A 19 -4.51 -4.80 -5.40
CA VAL A 19 -4.11 -5.24 -4.06
C VAL A 19 -4.51 -4.19 -3.03
N LEU A 20 -5.48 -4.50 -2.16
CA LEU A 20 -5.82 -3.65 -1.03
C LEU A 20 -4.72 -3.72 0.03
N VAL A 21 -4.21 -2.57 0.45
CA VAL A 21 -3.14 -2.45 1.46
C VAL A 21 -3.55 -1.65 2.70
N ASP A 22 -4.84 -1.29 2.80
CA ASP A 22 -5.40 -0.75 4.03
C ASP A 22 -5.70 -1.87 5.03
N ARG A 23 -5.52 -1.56 6.32
CA ARG A 23 -5.77 -2.49 7.43
C ARG A 23 -7.23 -2.93 7.51
N LEU A 24 -8.14 -2.03 7.13
CA LEU A 24 -9.58 -2.20 7.19
C LEU A 24 -10.16 -2.28 5.79
N TRP A 25 -11.19 -3.11 5.64
CA TRP A 25 -11.95 -3.16 4.40
C TRP A 25 -12.69 -1.83 4.18
N PRO A 26 -12.54 -1.17 3.02
CA PRO A 26 -13.21 0.10 2.76
C PRO A 26 -14.74 -0.06 2.66
N ARG A 27 -15.49 0.91 3.18
CA ARG A 27 -16.96 0.86 3.20
C ARG A 27 -17.51 0.91 1.78
N GLY A 28 -18.53 0.11 1.49
CA GLY A 28 -19.22 0.10 0.19
C GLY A 28 -18.44 -0.55 -0.96
N ILE A 29 -17.25 -1.10 -0.70
CA ILE A 29 -16.46 -1.81 -1.71
C ILE A 29 -16.81 -3.29 -1.72
N ARG A 30 -17.08 -3.83 -2.90
CA ARG A 30 -17.39 -5.25 -3.11
C ARG A 30 -16.10 -6.08 -3.22
N LYS A 31 -16.16 -7.34 -2.79
CA LYS A 31 -14.98 -8.22 -2.76
C LYS A 31 -14.38 -8.49 -4.14
N ASP A 32 -15.20 -8.54 -5.17
CA ASP A 32 -14.78 -8.78 -6.56
C ASP A 32 -14.07 -7.58 -7.21
N GLN A 33 -14.00 -6.42 -6.53
CA GLN A 33 -13.25 -5.25 -6.98
C GLN A 33 -11.77 -5.27 -6.52
N ILE A 34 -11.39 -6.26 -5.71
CA ILE A 34 -10.08 -6.41 -5.09
C ILE A 34 -9.63 -7.86 -5.27
N ASP A 35 -8.50 -8.07 -5.95
CA ASP A 35 -7.96 -9.40 -6.20
C ASP A 35 -7.27 -9.99 -4.95
N LEU A 36 -6.61 -9.12 -4.16
CA LEU A 36 -5.85 -9.53 -2.99
C LEU A 36 -5.93 -8.48 -1.88
N TRP A 37 -5.99 -8.93 -0.63
CA TRP A 37 -5.95 -8.06 0.54
C TRP A 37 -4.73 -8.35 1.42
N LEU A 38 -3.73 -7.46 1.35
CA LEU A 38 -2.51 -7.53 2.14
C LEU A 38 -2.58 -6.58 3.35
N ARG A 39 -3.59 -6.78 4.19
CA ARG A 39 -3.88 -5.93 5.37
C ARG A 39 -2.75 -5.84 6.40
N ASP A 40 -1.84 -6.81 6.38
CA ASP A 40 -0.70 -6.87 7.31
C ASP A 40 0.47 -6.02 6.82
N LEU A 41 0.43 -5.52 5.58
CA LEU A 41 1.37 -4.51 5.09
C LEU A 41 0.96 -3.10 5.49
N ALA A 42 -0.26 -2.88 5.99
CA ALA A 42 -0.66 -1.57 6.51
C ALA A 42 0.21 -1.18 7.73
N PRO A 43 0.40 0.13 8.00
CA PRO A 43 1.10 0.57 9.21
C PRO A 43 0.41 0.02 10.47
N SER A 44 1.19 -0.18 11.53
CA SER A 44 0.65 -0.58 12.82
C SER A 44 -0.42 0.41 13.33
N GLU A 45 -1.28 -0.06 14.23
CA GLU A 45 -2.30 0.80 14.83
C GLU A 45 -1.68 1.97 15.61
N GLU A 46 -0.58 1.70 16.31
CA GLU A 46 0.17 2.69 17.08
C GLU A 46 0.77 3.76 16.15
N LEU A 47 1.44 3.34 15.08
CA LEU A 47 2.02 4.27 14.10
C LEU A 47 0.93 5.09 13.40
N ARG A 48 -0.19 4.47 13.03
CA ARG A 48 -1.33 5.17 12.42
C ARG A 48 -1.92 6.23 13.36
N LYS A 49 -2.10 5.90 14.64
CA LYS A 49 -2.58 6.85 15.67
C LYS A 49 -1.59 7.98 15.90
N TRP A 50 -0.30 7.68 15.96
CA TRP A 50 0.75 8.68 16.14
C TRP A 50 0.83 9.68 14.97
N TYR A 51 0.72 9.15 13.74
CA TYR A 51 0.73 9.96 12.53
C TYR A 51 -0.48 10.89 12.47
N ASN A 52 -1.67 10.38 12.78
CA ASN A 52 -2.93 11.14 12.84
C ASN A 52 -3.22 12.02 11.61
N HIS A 53 -2.71 11.65 10.42
CA HIS A 53 -2.78 12.45 9.20
C HIS A 53 -2.15 13.85 9.29
N ASP A 54 -1.19 14.04 10.18
CA ASP A 54 -0.42 15.27 10.30
C ASP A 54 0.69 15.28 9.24
N GLU A 55 0.51 16.11 8.21
CA GLU A 55 1.44 16.21 7.08
C GLU A 55 2.86 16.59 7.52
N SER A 56 3.02 17.35 8.61
CA SER A 56 4.34 17.70 9.14
C SER A 56 5.13 16.49 9.63
N LYS A 57 4.44 15.38 9.93
CA LYS A 57 5.03 14.10 10.36
C LYS A 57 5.27 13.13 9.21
N TRP A 58 4.98 13.50 7.96
CA TRP A 58 4.97 12.55 6.85
C TRP A 58 6.31 11.83 6.62
N GLU A 59 7.42 12.57 6.62
CA GLU A 59 8.74 11.96 6.41
C GLU A 59 9.13 11.02 7.56
N GLU A 60 8.82 11.39 8.81
CA GLU A 60 9.05 10.54 9.97
C GLU A 60 8.11 9.33 9.99
N PHE A 61 6.86 9.50 9.56
CA PHE A 61 5.92 8.39 9.36
C PHE A 61 6.46 7.38 8.36
N LYS A 62 6.95 7.83 7.20
CA LYS A 62 7.59 6.95 6.20
C LYS A 62 8.76 6.19 6.82
N ARG A 63 9.66 6.87 7.54
CA ARG A 63 10.81 6.23 8.20
C ARG A 63 10.36 5.10 9.13
N LYS A 64 9.45 5.39 10.07
CA LYS A 64 8.92 4.39 11.01
C LYS A 64 8.19 3.26 10.29
N TYR A 65 7.39 3.58 9.28
CA TYR A 65 6.65 2.59 8.51
C TYR A 65 7.59 1.67 7.71
N PHE A 66 8.69 2.20 7.16
CA PHE A 66 9.69 1.41 6.45
C PHE A 66 10.44 0.47 7.40
N GLU A 67 10.67 0.89 8.64
CA GLU A 67 11.20 0.00 9.69
C GLU A 67 10.23 -1.12 10.06
N GLU A 68 8.92 -0.87 10.06
CA GLU A 68 7.90 -1.91 10.23
C GLU A 68 7.89 -2.89 9.04
N LEU A 69 7.91 -2.35 7.81
CA LEU A 69 7.89 -3.14 6.58
C LEU A 69 9.13 -4.01 6.39
N SER A 70 10.32 -3.50 6.75
CA SER A 70 11.58 -4.26 6.62
C SER A 70 11.64 -5.48 7.53
N LYS A 71 10.86 -5.48 8.62
CA LYS A 71 10.73 -6.60 9.56
C LYS A 71 9.54 -7.50 9.25
N ASN A 72 8.73 -7.16 8.23
CA ASN A 72 7.49 -7.84 7.93
C ASN A 72 7.68 -8.87 6.80
N PRO A 73 7.65 -10.18 7.07
CA PRO A 73 7.86 -11.21 6.06
C PRO A 73 6.76 -11.25 4.99
N LYS A 74 5.60 -10.60 5.22
CA LYS A 74 4.55 -10.50 4.20
C LYS A 74 4.97 -9.61 3.02
N ILE A 75 6.03 -8.82 3.14
CA ILE A 75 6.56 -8.03 2.04
C ILE A 75 6.98 -8.93 0.86
N ASP A 76 7.48 -10.13 1.15
CA ASP A 76 7.92 -11.08 0.13
C ASP A 76 6.77 -11.55 -0.77
N VAL A 77 5.55 -11.62 -0.24
CA VAL A 77 4.36 -11.94 -1.04
C VAL A 77 4.13 -10.88 -2.11
N LEU A 78 4.21 -9.60 -1.73
CA LEU A 78 4.06 -8.49 -2.67
C LEU A 78 5.23 -8.44 -3.67
N LEU A 79 6.46 -8.64 -3.20
CA LEU A 79 7.65 -8.67 -4.07
C LEU A 79 7.59 -9.81 -5.09
N GLN A 80 7.14 -11.01 -4.69
CA GLN A 80 6.94 -12.13 -5.60
C GLN A 80 5.86 -11.82 -6.65
N LEU A 81 4.76 -11.18 -6.26
CA LEU A 81 3.74 -10.74 -7.22
C LEU A 81 4.31 -9.75 -8.23
N ILE A 82 5.10 -8.79 -7.78
CA ILE A 82 5.76 -7.81 -8.67
C ILE A 82 6.74 -8.51 -9.62
N LYS A 83 7.53 -9.47 -9.11
CA LYS A 83 8.51 -10.24 -9.91
C LYS A 83 7.87 -11.13 -10.98
N LYS A 84 6.62 -11.58 -10.76
CA LYS A 84 5.85 -12.30 -11.80
C LYS A 84 5.51 -11.44 -13.02
N GLY A 85 5.68 -10.12 -12.92
CA GLY A 85 5.43 -9.18 -14.00
C GLY A 85 3.98 -8.72 -14.09
N GLY A 86 3.73 -7.77 -14.98
CA GLY A 86 2.42 -7.12 -15.14
C GLY A 86 2.24 -5.83 -14.34
N ASN A 87 1.02 -5.29 -14.39
CA ASN A 87 0.63 -4.12 -13.61
C ASN A 87 0.08 -4.57 -12.25
N ILE A 88 0.50 -3.87 -11.21
CA ILE A 88 -0.04 -4.03 -9.85
C ILE A 88 -0.48 -2.67 -9.38
N THR A 89 -1.71 -2.60 -8.86
CA THR A 89 -2.29 -1.38 -8.31
C THR A 89 -2.54 -1.57 -6.82
N LEU A 90 -1.81 -0.80 -6.01
CA LEU A 90 -2.01 -0.74 -4.57
C LEU A 90 -3.21 0.15 -4.27
N LEU A 91 -4.24 -0.43 -3.66
CA LEU A 91 -5.49 0.23 -3.34
C LEU A 91 -5.52 0.74 -1.90
N TYR A 92 -6.05 1.95 -1.74
CA TYR A 92 -6.26 2.62 -0.45
C TYR A 92 -7.59 3.39 -0.42
N ALA A 93 -8.10 3.71 0.76
CA ALA A 93 -9.40 4.39 0.91
C ALA A 93 -9.27 5.90 1.19
N SER A 94 -8.15 6.34 1.77
CA SER A 94 -7.92 7.72 2.19
C SER A 94 -8.16 8.73 1.05
N LYS A 95 -8.63 9.93 1.40
CA LYS A 95 -8.68 11.09 0.48
C LYS A 95 -7.35 11.86 0.46
N SER A 96 -6.47 11.63 1.44
CA SER A 96 -5.19 12.34 1.55
C SER A 96 -4.16 11.78 0.55
N PRO A 97 -3.37 12.65 -0.10
CA PRO A 97 -2.24 12.22 -0.91
C PRO A 97 -1.14 11.54 -0.06
N TYR A 98 -1.10 11.83 1.25
CA TYR A 98 -0.18 11.22 2.21
C TYR A 98 -0.83 9.99 2.84
N ASN A 99 -0.58 8.82 2.25
CA ASN A 99 -1.21 7.56 2.66
C ASN A 99 -0.24 6.36 2.57
N ASN A 100 -0.59 5.29 3.27
CA ASN A 100 0.21 4.06 3.35
C ASN A 100 0.51 3.43 1.98
N ALA A 101 -0.39 3.47 1.00
CA ALA A 101 -0.10 2.88 -0.32
C ALA A 101 0.99 3.66 -1.06
N VAL A 102 0.99 5.00 -0.97
CA VAL A 102 2.06 5.85 -1.52
C VAL A 102 3.41 5.56 -0.85
N ALA A 103 3.42 5.50 0.49
CA ALA A 103 4.63 5.15 1.23
C ALA A 103 5.13 3.73 0.89
N LEU A 104 4.24 2.75 0.83
CA LEU A 104 4.58 1.36 0.47
C LEU A 104 5.15 1.26 -0.95
N LYS A 105 4.58 1.99 -1.92
CA LYS A 105 5.16 2.08 -3.26
C LYS A 105 6.59 2.60 -3.22
N GLU A 106 6.85 3.69 -2.50
CA GLU A 106 8.19 4.26 -2.35
C GLU A 106 9.18 3.27 -1.73
N PHE A 107 8.76 2.55 -0.68
CA PHE A 107 9.56 1.51 -0.03
C PHE A 107 9.94 0.38 -1.00
N ILE A 108 8.97 -0.13 -1.75
CA ILE A 108 9.21 -1.20 -2.73
C ILE A 108 10.13 -0.72 -3.85
N GLU A 109 9.92 0.48 -4.38
CA GLU A 109 10.78 1.06 -5.42
C GLU A 109 12.21 1.26 -4.92
N LYS A 110 12.41 1.57 -3.63
CA LYS A 110 13.75 1.61 -3.01
C LYS A 110 14.40 0.22 -2.95
N ILE A 111 13.66 -0.82 -2.56
CA ILE A 111 14.18 -2.19 -2.53
C ILE A 111 14.57 -2.67 -3.93
N LEU A 112 13.71 -2.44 -4.92
CA LEU A 112 13.92 -2.91 -6.30
C LEU A 112 15.04 -2.17 -7.04
N LYS A 113 15.44 -0.98 -6.60
CA LYS A 113 16.61 -0.26 -7.14
C LYS A 113 17.95 -0.74 -6.57
N VAL A 114 17.92 -1.44 -5.44
CA VAL A 114 19.11 -1.92 -4.73
C VAL A 114 19.42 -3.39 -5.09
N GLN A 115 18.47 -4.10 -5.72
CA GLN A 115 18.67 -5.42 -6.34
C GLN A 115 19.02 -5.29 -7.81
#